data_AF-A0A932XA71-F1
#
_entry.id   AF-A0A932XA71-F1
#
_cell.length_a   1.000
_cell.length_b   1.000
_cell.length_c   1.000
_cell.angle_alpha   90.00
_cell.angle_beta   90.00
_cell.angle_gamma   90.00
#
_symmetry.space_group_name_H-M   'P 1'
#
loop_
_entity.id
_entity.type
_entity.pdbx_description
1 polymer ?
#
loop_
_entity_poly.entity_id
_entity_poly.type
_entity_poly.pdbx_seq_one_letter_code
_entity_poly.pdbx_strand_id
1 'polypeptide(L)'
;MARHLQRPGRGHGPGGGRGQRAGGHRPQARVRGRAGRGATLPSNIETSLGFLVIVIAVAVIFDFANGFNDAANAIATVVSTRVLTPVVAVLMAASLNFAGAFSGTAVAKVVGAGVVASDAITLTTVAAGVAAAAVWVILATRVGLPISGSHSLVAGVAGAGVATGGFDALVSSGVTKILLGLALAPVVGFVGGYVLMLGLYWLFRRTSPAAVSGLFGRLQMVSAAAMAFSHGSNDAQKTMGVIALALATHYKWAQAGIPFHIPVWVILLSGTVMALGTYAGGWNVVRTLGVRIVQMRPVNGFAAESAAASVIESASRLGFPLSTTHVITSTIMGQGSTRRLSAVRWGVARGIVIAWIVTFPFCALLGAGLFKLLDILI
;
A
#
# COMPACT_ATOMS: atom_id res chain seq x y z
N MET A 1 31.14 -49.05 -41.31
CA MET A 1 31.84 -49.21 -42.61
C MET A 1 30.97 -50.14 -43.48
N ALA A 2 30.75 -49.79 -44.75
CA ALA A 2 29.90 -50.44 -45.79
C ALA A 2 28.36 -50.30 -45.58
N ARG A 3 27.60 -49.43 -46.29
CA ARG A 3 27.29 -49.16 -47.73
C ARG A 3 26.34 -50.16 -48.42
N HIS A 4 25.16 -49.60 -48.77
CA HIS A 4 24.29 -49.79 -49.95
C HIS A 4 23.82 -51.19 -50.38
N LEU A 5 22.49 -51.34 -50.63
CA LEU A 5 21.92 -51.35 -51.99
C LEU A 5 20.37 -51.48 -51.98
N GLN A 6 19.77 -50.91 -53.02
CA GLN A 6 18.33 -50.74 -53.30
C GLN A 6 17.58 -52.04 -53.64
N ARG A 7 16.25 -52.03 -53.45
CA ARG A 7 15.27 -52.73 -54.31
C ARG A 7 13.98 -51.90 -54.43
N PRO A 8 13.39 -51.76 -55.64
CA PRO A 8 12.04 -51.23 -55.83
C PRO A 8 11.04 -52.34 -56.17
N GLY A 9 9.77 -52.16 -55.79
CA GLY A 9 8.70 -53.08 -56.20
C GLY A 9 7.29 -52.59 -55.88
N ARG A 10 6.55 -52.23 -56.94
CA ARG A 10 5.11 -52.47 -57.24
C ARG A 10 4.12 -52.32 -56.06
N GLY A 11 3.08 -51.50 -56.05
CA GLY A 11 2.27 -50.90 -57.10
C GLY A 11 0.79 -51.18 -56.77
N HIS A 12 -0.11 -50.18 -56.78
CA HIS A 12 -1.56 -50.39 -56.90
C HIS A 12 -2.29 -49.09 -57.31
N GLY A 13 -2.85 -49.14 -58.54
CA GLY A 13 -4.20 -48.72 -58.93
C GLY A 13 -4.77 -47.33 -58.57
N PRO A 14 -5.15 -46.51 -59.57
CA PRO A 14 -5.97 -45.32 -59.35
C PRO A 14 -7.47 -45.67 -59.40
N GLY A 15 -8.22 -45.25 -58.39
CA GLY A 15 -9.66 -45.48 -58.27
C GLY A 15 -10.37 -44.17 -57.94
N GLY A 16 -10.88 -43.52 -58.97
CA GLY A 16 -11.54 -42.23 -58.88
C GLY A 16 -12.89 -42.27 -58.16
N GLY A 17 -13.15 -41.17 -57.47
CA GLY A 17 -14.45 -40.52 -57.47
C GLY A 17 -15.46 -41.00 -56.43
N ARG A 18 -15.67 -40.17 -55.40
CA ARG A 18 -17.02 -39.82 -54.91
C ARG A 18 -16.93 -38.57 -54.04
N GLY A 19 -17.76 -37.60 -54.40
CA GLY A 19 -17.74 -36.25 -53.86
C GLY A 19 -17.90 -36.19 -52.35
N GLN A 20 -17.08 -35.36 -51.73
CA GLN A 20 -17.35 -34.83 -50.41
C GLN A 20 -17.75 -33.37 -50.53
N ARG A 21 -18.95 -33.15 -50.00
CA ARG A 21 -19.69 -31.91 -49.87
C ARG A 21 -18.80 -30.77 -49.39
N ALA A 22 -18.96 -29.62 -50.05
CA ALA A 22 -18.51 -28.33 -49.57
C ALA A 22 -18.95 -28.12 -48.10
N GLY A 23 -17.99 -28.15 -47.19
CA GLY A 23 -18.16 -27.66 -45.83
C GLY A 23 -18.38 -26.16 -45.91
N GLY A 24 -19.61 -25.73 -45.63
CA GLY A 24 -19.96 -24.32 -45.59
C GLY A 24 -19.05 -23.57 -44.63
N HIS A 25 -18.30 -22.61 -45.17
CA HIS A 25 -17.76 -21.51 -44.39
C HIS A 25 -18.93 -20.81 -43.68
N ARG A 26 -19.10 -21.11 -42.39
CA ARG A 26 -19.83 -20.21 -41.50
C ARG A 26 -19.03 -18.91 -41.48
N PRO A 27 -19.61 -17.77 -41.88
CA PRO A 27 -18.96 -16.49 -41.65
C PRO A 27 -18.80 -16.37 -40.14
N GLN A 28 -17.58 -16.11 -39.67
CA GLN A 28 -17.37 -15.67 -38.31
C GLN A 28 -18.34 -14.51 -38.07
N ALA A 29 -19.27 -14.73 -37.15
CA ALA A 29 -20.17 -13.69 -36.70
C ALA A 29 -19.28 -12.56 -36.21
N ARG A 30 -19.23 -11.50 -37.01
CA ARG A 30 -18.63 -10.21 -36.67
C ARG A 30 -19.25 -9.85 -35.33
N VAL A 31 -18.49 -10.04 -34.24
CA VAL A 31 -18.83 -9.45 -32.95
C VAL A 31 -18.82 -7.96 -33.24
N ARG A 32 -20.00 -7.41 -33.54
CA ARG A 32 -20.23 -5.97 -33.54
C ARG A 32 -19.77 -5.54 -32.17
N GLY A 33 -18.60 -4.90 -32.12
CA GLY A 33 -18.17 -4.17 -30.95
C GLY A 33 -19.37 -3.33 -30.54
N ARG A 34 -19.86 -3.57 -29.32
CA ARG A 34 -20.62 -2.55 -28.61
C ARG A 34 -19.65 -1.37 -28.53
N ALA A 35 -19.78 -0.45 -29.48
CA ALA A 35 -19.24 0.88 -29.33
C ALA A 35 -19.76 1.37 -27.98
N GLY A 36 -18.86 1.46 -27.01
CA GLY A 36 -19.15 2.05 -25.71
C GLY A 36 -19.77 3.42 -25.97
N ARG A 37 -21.04 3.57 -25.59
CA ARG A 37 -21.63 4.90 -25.45
C ARG A 37 -20.86 5.59 -24.33
N GLY A 38 -20.06 6.59 -24.68
CA GLY A 38 -19.42 7.48 -23.71
C GLY A 38 -17.88 7.45 -23.65
N ALA A 39 -17.17 7.18 -24.76
CA ALA A 39 -15.79 7.69 -24.84
C ALA A 39 -15.86 9.19 -25.14
N THR A 40 -16.12 10.00 -24.11
CA THR A 40 -15.91 11.44 -24.16
C THR A 40 -14.43 11.67 -24.52
N LEU A 41 -14.17 12.49 -25.55
CA LEU A 41 -12.82 12.94 -25.81
C LEU A 41 -12.32 13.66 -24.56
N PRO A 42 -11.10 13.38 -24.06
CA PRO A 42 -10.60 14.04 -22.85
C PRO A 42 -10.67 15.54 -23.07
N SER A 43 -11.31 16.26 -22.15
CA SER A 43 -11.49 17.70 -22.29
C SER A 43 -10.14 18.41 -22.26
N ASN A 44 -10.05 19.61 -22.84
CA ASN A 44 -8.81 20.39 -22.85
C ASN A 44 -8.23 20.58 -21.44
N ILE A 45 -9.09 20.55 -20.42
CA ILE A 45 -8.74 20.67 -19.00
C ILE A 45 -8.11 19.37 -18.49
N GLU A 46 -8.62 18.18 -18.83
CA GLU A 46 -8.03 16.90 -18.42
C GLU A 46 -6.58 16.74 -18.90
N THR A 47 -6.28 17.28 -20.09
CA THR A 47 -4.92 17.28 -20.65
C THR A 47 -4.10 18.52 -20.25
N SER A 48 -4.64 19.42 -19.43
CA SER A 48 -3.97 20.66 -19.07
C SER A 48 -2.88 20.42 -18.01
N LEU A 49 -1.78 21.18 -18.13
CA LEU A 49 -0.74 21.20 -17.11
C LEU A 49 -1.29 21.68 -15.75
N GLY A 50 -2.25 22.61 -15.77
CA GLY A 50 -2.90 23.12 -14.55
C GLY A 50 -3.60 22.02 -13.77
N PHE A 51 -4.32 21.12 -14.45
CA PHE A 51 -4.98 20.00 -13.78
C PHE A 51 -3.97 19.00 -13.20
N LEU A 52 -2.88 18.70 -13.91
CA LEU A 52 -1.79 17.87 -13.38
C LEU A 52 -1.21 18.44 -12.08
N VAL A 53 -0.96 19.75 -12.03
CA VAL A 53 -0.47 20.43 -10.82
C VAL A 53 -1.47 20.28 -9.66
N ILE A 54 -2.77 20.37 -9.93
CA ILE A 54 -3.82 20.14 -8.92
C ILE A 54 -3.77 18.69 -8.41
N VAL A 55 -3.65 17.70 -9.30
CA VAL A 55 -3.53 16.28 -8.89
C VAL A 55 -2.31 16.05 -8.01
N ILE A 56 -1.17 16.64 -8.37
CA ILE A 56 0.05 16.58 -7.56
C ILE A 56 -0.17 17.24 -6.19
N ALA A 57 -0.84 18.40 -6.15
CA ALA A 57 -1.15 19.09 -4.90
C ALA A 57 -2.05 18.23 -3.99
N VAL A 58 -3.06 17.55 -4.55
CA VAL A 58 -3.92 16.62 -3.80
C VAL A 58 -3.12 15.42 -3.28
N ALA A 59 -2.19 14.88 -4.08
CA ALA A 59 -1.30 13.80 -3.64
C ALA A 59 -0.37 14.26 -2.50
N VAL A 60 0.15 15.48 -2.54
CA VAL A 60 0.93 16.09 -1.46
C VAL A 60 0.10 16.28 -0.18
N ILE A 61 -1.16 16.71 -0.30
CA ILE A 61 -2.08 16.81 0.85
C ILE A 61 -2.32 15.42 1.46
N PHE A 62 -2.57 14.40 0.62
CA PHE A 62 -2.69 13.01 1.07
C PHE A 62 -1.44 12.56 1.83
N ASP A 63 -0.25 12.82 1.29
CA ASP A 63 1.03 12.40 1.87
C ASP A 63 1.30 13.04 3.23
N PHE A 64 1.02 14.35 3.34
CA PHE A 64 1.11 15.06 4.62
C PHE A 64 0.12 14.48 5.63
N ALA A 65 -1.14 14.28 5.22
CA ALA A 65 -2.17 13.71 6.08
C ALA A 65 -1.83 12.28 6.52
N ASN A 66 -1.21 11.50 5.64
CA ASN A 66 -0.76 10.14 5.93
C ASN A 66 0.38 10.17 6.94
N GLY A 67 1.42 10.98 6.71
CA GLY A 67 2.49 11.19 7.68
C GLY A 67 1.97 11.66 9.05
N PHE A 68 0.93 12.51 9.05
CA PHE A 68 0.30 12.99 10.28
C PHE A 68 -0.50 11.91 11.01
N ASN A 69 -1.26 11.05 10.32
CA ASN A 69 -1.95 9.91 10.94
C ASN A 69 -0.93 8.89 11.49
N ASP A 70 0.03 8.54 10.64
CA ASP A 70 0.94 7.42 10.85
C ASP A 70 2.18 7.80 11.68
N ALA A 71 2.33 9.05 12.10
CA ALA A 71 3.29 9.44 13.13
C ALA A 71 3.20 8.50 14.35
N ALA A 72 1.98 8.10 14.71
CA ALA A 72 1.71 7.15 15.78
C ALA A 72 2.36 5.77 15.58
N ASN A 73 2.52 5.31 14.34
CA ASN A 73 3.15 4.02 14.04
C ASN A 73 4.63 4.01 14.43
N ALA A 74 5.30 5.16 14.33
CA ALA A 74 6.72 5.30 14.63
C ALA A 74 7.00 5.70 16.10
N ILE A 75 6.14 6.54 16.70
CA ILE A 75 6.46 7.17 18.00
C ILE A 75 5.62 6.69 19.18
N ALA A 76 4.45 6.09 18.96
CA ALA A 76 3.52 5.84 20.07
C ALA A 76 4.10 4.89 21.12
N THR A 77 4.86 3.89 20.67
CA THR A 77 5.51 2.89 21.50
C THR A 77 6.61 3.49 22.37
N VAL A 78 7.57 4.22 21.78
CA VAL A 78 8.72 4.81 22.49
C VAL A 78 8.34 5.97 23.41
N VAL A 79 7.28 6.71 23.06
CA VAL A 79 6.71 7.76 23.92
C VAL A 79 5.93 7.14 25.07
N SER A 80 5.16 6.07 24.83
CA SER A 80 4.37 5.40 25.89
C SER A 80 5.25 4.75 26.96
N THR A 81 6.40 4.20 26.57
CA THR A 81 7.39 3.62 27.50
C THR A 81 8.27 4.66 28.17
N ARG A 82 8.13 5.95 27.77
CA ARG A 82 8.91 7.09 28.26
C ARG A 82 10.42 6.96 28.03
N VAL A 83 10.81 6.19 27.01
CA VAL A 83 12.22 6.08 26.59
C VAL A 83 12.66 7.36 25.90
N LEU A 84 11.79 7.96 25.09
CA LEU A 84 12.01 9.26 24.46
C LEU A 84 10.94 10.27 24.87
N THR A 85 11.32 11.54 24.93
CA THR A 85 10.34 12.63 25.04
C THR A 85 9.58 12.76 23.70
N PRO A 86 8.33 13.26 23.72
CA PRO A 86 7.54 13.43 22.49
C PRO A 86 8.27 14.21 21.40
N VAL A 87 8.97 15.29 21.75
CA VAL A 87 9.71 16.13 20.78
C VAL A 87 10.85 15.35 20.13
N VAL A 88 11.65 14.64 20.92
CA VAL A 88 12.79 13.85 20.39
C VAL A 88 12.29 12.70 19.52
N ALA A 89 11.21 12.02 19.94
CA ALA A 89 10.62 10.94 19.17
C ALA A 89 10.11 11.42 17.80
N VAL A 90 9.44 12.57 17.75
CA VAL A 90 8.93 13.17 16.51
C VAL A 90 10.07 13.60 15.58
N LEU A 91 11.10 14.25 16.11
CA LEU A 91 12.27 14.65 15.32
C LEU A 91 12.98 13.44 14.71
N MET A 92 13.24 12.41 15.52
CA MET A 92 13.83 11.16 15.06
C MET A 92 12.97 10.50 13.98
N ALA A 93 11.66 10.39 14.22
CA ALA A 93 10.75 9.76 13.29
C ALA A 93 10.63 10.51 11.96
N ALA A 94 10.56 11.85 11.99
CA ALA A 94 10.52 12.67 10.78
C ALA A 94 11.81 12.52 9.96
N SER A 95 12.99 12.60 10.58
CA SER A 95 14.27 12.44 9.90
C SER A 95 14.44 11.05 9.30
N LEU A 96 14.02 10.00 10.01
CA LEU A 96 14.14 8.62 9.52
C LEU A 96 13.06 8.25 8.51
N ASN A 97 11.86 8.83 8.59
CA ASN A 97 10.85 8.72 7.53
C ASN A 97 11.38 9.33 6.23
N PHE A 98 12.00 10.51 6.30
CA PHE A 98 12.66 11.14 5.16
C PHE A 98 13.76 10.24 4.59
N ALA A 99 14.67 9.75 5.43
CA ALA A 99 15.75 8.86 4.98
C ALA A 99 15.22 7.55 4.37
N GLY A 100 14.20 6.96 4.98
CA GLY A 100 13.53 5.75 4.49
C GLY A 100 12.93 5.93 3.11
N ALA A 101 12.43 7.11 2.77
CA ALA A 101 11.90 7.41 1.44
C ALA A 101 12.92 7.19 0.30
N PHE A 102 14.22 7.33 0.57
CA PHE A 102 15.30 7.11 -0.41
C PHE A 102 15.76 5.66 -0.54
N SER A 103 15.22 4.75 0.28
CA SER A 103 15.67 3.34 0.33
C SER A 103 15.23 2.49 -0.86
N GLY A 104 14.25 2.95 -1.67
CA GLY A 104 13.79 2.21 -2.83
C GLY A 104 12.53 2.78 -3.48
N THR A 105 12.11 2.13 -4.57
CA THR A 105 10.92 2.52 -5.37
C THR A 105 10.02 1.32 -5.74
N ALA A 106 10.27 0.15 -5.15
CA ALA A 106 9.56 -1.08 -5.48
C ALA A 106 8.06 -1.01 -5.16
N VAL A 107 7.69 -0.46 -3.99
CA VAL A 107 6.29 -0.26 -3.59
C VAL A 107 5.63 0.78 -4.49
N ALA A 108 6.33 1.86 -4.82
CA ALA A 108 5.82 2.92 -5.70
C ALA A 108 5.43 2.38 -7.08
N LYS A 109 6.24 1.48 -7.64
CA LYS A 109 5.95 0.81 -8.92
C LYS A 109 4.68 -0.05 -8.86
N VAL A 110 4.47 -0.78 -7.76
CA VAL A 110 3.28 -1.62 -7.59
C VAL A 110 2.03 -0.78 -7.35
N VAL A 111 2.11 0.28 -6.53
CA VAL A 111 0.99 1.20 -6.28
C VAL A 111 0.60 1.96 -7.55
N GLY A 112 1.60 2.45 -8.30
CA GLY A 112 1.37 3.22 -9.53
C GLY A 112 0.81 2.40 -10.69
N ALA A 113 1.15 1.12 -10.83
CA ALA A 113 0.76 0.33 -12.00
C ALA A 113 -0.21 -0.83 -11.71
N GLY A 114 -0.56 -1.08 -10.44
CA GLY A 114 -1.17 -2.35 -10.03
C GLY A 114 -2.69 -2.35 -9.84
N VAL A 115 -3.37 -1.20 -9.77
CA VAL A 115 -4.78 -1.17 -9.33
C VAL A 115 -5.78 -1.10 -10.49
N VAL A 116 -5.54 -0.18 -11.43
CA VAL A 116 -6.44 0.12 -12.55
C VAL A 116 -5.70 -0.11 -13.86
N ALA A 117 -6.40 -0.67 -14.85
CA ALA A 117 -5.84 -0.96 -16.17
C ALA A 117 -5.41 0.35 -16.87
N SER A 118 -4.31 0.28 -17.63
CA SER A 118 -3.67 1.45 -18.24
C SER A 118 -4.51 2.17 -19.29
N ASP A 119 -5.48 1.47 -19.89
CA ASP A 119 -6.44 2.00 -20.84
C ASP A 119 -7.64 2.69 -20.17
N ALA A 120 -7.96 2.31 -18.94
CA ALA A 120 -9.02 2.90 -18.14
C ALA A 120 -8.55 4.04 -17.22
N ILE A 121 -7.23 4.29 -17.13
CA ILE A 121 -6.70 5.28 -16.21
C ILE A 121 -6.62 6.68 -16.83
N THR A 122 -7.39 7.61 -16.25
CA THR A 122 -7.34 9.03 -16.59
C THR A 122 -6.76 9.85 -15.44
N LEU A 123 -6.33 11.08 -15.72
CA LEU A 123 -5.85 11.99 -14.68
C LEU A 123 -6.97 12.30 -13.66
N THR A 124 -8.23 12.34 -14.12
CA THR A 124 -9.43 12.46 -13.29
C THR A 124 -9.63 11.25 -12.37
N THR A 125 -9.36 10.04 -12.87
CA THR A 125 -9.39 8.81 -12.06
C THR A 125 -8.38 8.88 -10.91
N VAL A 126 -7.16 9.31 -11.21
CA VAL A 126 -6.09 9.49 -10.19
C VAL A 126 -6.49 10.58 -9.20
N ALA A 127 -6.95 11.74 -9.69
CA ALA A 127 -7.38 12.86 -8.85
C ALA A 127 -8.46 12.44 -7.85
N ALA A 128 -9.53 11.80 -8.33
CA ALA A 128 -10.66 11.36 -7.51
C ALA A 128 -10.24 10.32 -6.46
N GLY A 129 -9.46 9.31 -6.86
CA GLY A 129 -9.03 8.26 -5.96
C GLY A 129 -8.13 8.76 -4.83
N VAL A 130 -7.21 9.66 -5.14
CA VAL A 130 -6.27 10.24 -4.16
C VAL A 130 -6.98 11.25 -3.27
N ALA A 131 -7.89 12.06 -3.82
CA ALA A 131 -8.73 12.96 -3.04
C ALA A 131 -9.60 12.21 -2.03
N ALA A 132 -10.21 11.09 -2.44
CA ALA A 132 -10.98 10.23 -1.54
C ALA A 132 -10.13 9.70 -0.39
N ALA A 133 -8.91 9.24 -0.70
CA ALA A 133 -7.96 8.78 0.30
C ALA A 133 -7.55 9.91 1.26
N ALA A 134 -7.24 11.10 0.75
CA ALA A 134 -6.88 12.28 1.54
C ALA A 134 -8.00 12.66 2.51
N VAL A 135 -9.24 12.76 2.01
CA VAL A 135 -10.42 13.11 2.83
C VAL A 135 -10.59 12.12 3.97
N TRP A 136 -10.55 10.82 3.69
CA TRP A 136 -10.71 9.81 4.72
C TRP A 136 -9.58 9.82 5.76
N VAL A 137 -8.32 9.93 5.33
CA VAL A 137 -7.16 10.00 6.24
C VAL A 137 -7.25 11.23 7.14
N ILE A 138 -7.63 12.39 6.60
CA ILE A 138 -7.81 13.61 7.39
C ILE A 138 -8.93 13.41 8.43
N LEU A 139 -10.08 12.87 8.02
CA LEU A 139 -11.22 12.62 8.92
C LEU A 139 -10.84 11.65 10.04
N ALA A 140 -10.24 10.51 9.69
CA ALA A 140 -9.81 9.50 10.65
C ALA A 140 -8.79 10.04 11.64
N THR A 141 -7.83 10.85 11.17
CA THR A 141 -6.83 11.48 12.04
C THR A 141 -7.48 12.42 13.05
N ARG A 142 -8.46 13.23 12.64
CA ARG A 142 -9.17 14.17 13.53
C ARG A 142 -9.84 13.43 14.68
N VAL A 143 -10.48 12.30 14.41
CA VAL A 143 -11.14 11.47 15.44
C VAL A 143 -10.20 10.49 16.16
N GLY A 144 -8.90 10.48 15.81
CA GLY A 144 -7.89 9.65 16.46
C GLY A 144 -7.98 8.15 16.11
N LEU A 145 -8.55 7.83 14.94
CA LEU A 145 -8.62 6.47 14.42
C LEU A 145 -7.32 6.12 13.68
N PRO A 146 -6.59 5.06 14.11
CA PRO A 146 -5.45 4.55 13.37
C PRO A 146 -5.97 3.78 12.15
N ILE A 147 -5.85 4.37 10.98
CA ILE A 147 -6.24 3.77 9.71
C ILE A 147 -5.02 3.62 8.80
N SER A 148 -5.18 2.97 7.66
CA SER A 148 -4.08 2.82 6.71
C SER A 148 -4.25 3.70 5.48
N GLY A 149 -3.23 4.49 5.16
CA GLY A 149 -3.13 5.16 3.86
C GLY A 149 -3.18 4.18 2.68
N SER A 150 -2.57 3.00 2.81
CA SER A 150 -2.59 1.95 1.77
C SER A 150 -4.03 1.52 1.43
N HIS A 151 -4.86 1.23 2.44
CA HIS A 151 -6.26 0.90 2.23
C HIS A 151 -7.02 2.05 1.58
N SER A 152 -6.81 3.24 2.11
CA SER A 152 -7.51 4.45 1.68
C SER A 152 -7.25 4.73 0.20
N LEU A 153 -5.99 4.66 -0.20
CA LEU A 153 -5.54 4.92 -1.56
C LEU A 153 -6.00 3.81 -2.52
N VAL A 154 -5.78 2.55 -2.19
CA VAL A 154 -6.16 1.42 -3.05
C VAL A 154 -7.67 1.40 -3.25
N ALA A 155 -8.45 1.55 -2.19
CA ALA A 155 -9.90 1.57 -2.28
C ALA A 155 -10.40 2.80 -3.04
N GLY A 156 -9.85 3.99 -2.78
CA GLY A 156 -10.21 5.22 -3.49
C GLY A 156 -9.94 5.13 -4.99
N VAL A 157 -8.74 4.69 -5.37
CA VAL A 157 -8.34 4.51 -6.77
C VAL A 157 -9.15 3.39 -7.45
N ALA A 158 -9.41 2.28 -6.76
CA ALA A 158 -10.26 1.21 -7.28
C ALA A 158 -11.70 1.71 -7.51
N GLY A 159 -12.28 2.44 -6.55
CA GLY A 159 -13.62 3.01 -6.68
C GLY A 159 -13.72 4.01 -7.83
N ALA A 160 -12.74 4.90 -7.97
CA ALA A 160 -12.64 5.81 -9.11
C ALA A 160 -12.51 5.05 -10.43
N GLY A 161 -11.62 4.04 -10.51
CA GLY A 161 -11.45 3.23 -11.72
C GLY A 161 -12.71 2.47 -12.15
N VAL A 162 -13.48 1.94 -11.18
CA VAL A 162 -14.78 1.33 -11.46
C VAL A 162 -15.78 2.35 -12.00
N ALA A 163 -15.74 3.58 -11.52
CA ALA A 163 -16.59 4.65 -12.05
C ALA A 163 -16.18 5.08 -13.47
N THR A 164 -14.89 4.98 -13.81
CA THR A 164 -14.35 5.29 -15.16
C THR A 164 -14.70 4.21 -16.18
N GLY A 165 -14.41 2.95 -15.87
CA GLY A 165 -14.45 1.86 -16.87
C GLY A 165 -15.25 0.62 -16.46
N GLY A 166 -15.99 0.67 -15.36
CA GLY A 166 -16.68 -0.49 -14.79
C GLY A 166 -15.74 -1.44 -14.05
N PHE A 167 -16.27 -2.58 -13.59
CA PHE A 167 -15.47 -3.56 -12.83
C PHE A 167 -14.31 -4.16 -13.63
N ASP A 168 -14.42 -4.19 -14.96
CA ASP A 168 -13.36 -4.68 -15.86
C ASP A 168 -12.13 -3.76 -15.88
N ALA A 169 -12.25 -2.51 -15.41
CA ALA A 169 -11.12 -1.60 -15.26
C ALA A 169 -10.15 -2.01 -14.13
N LEU A 170 -10.57 -2.90 -13.22
CA LEU A 170 -9.73 -3.36 -12.11
C LEU A 170 -8.79 -4.48 -12.57
N VAL A 171 -7.50 -4.30 -12.28
CA VAL A 171 -6.50 -5.34 -12.55
C VAL A 171 -6.61 -6.42 -11.47
N SER A 172 -7.35 -7.49 -11.75
CA SER A 172 -7.62 -8.57 -10.78
C SER A 172 -6.35 -9.09 -10.10
N SER A 173 -5.25 -9.24 -10.83
CA SER A 173 -3.99 -9.75 -10.28
C SER A 173 -3.35 -8.78 -9.29
N GLY A 174 -3.41 -7.48 -9.56
CA GLY A 174 -2.84 -6.46 -8.69
C GLY A 174 -3.73 -6.17 -7.48
N VAL A 175 -5.05 -6.07 -7.68
CA VAL A 175 -6.02 -5.98 -6.57
C VAL A 175 -5.89 -7.19 -5.63
N THR A 176 -5.78 -8.40 -6.16
CA THR A 176 -5.60 -9.62 -5.35
C THR A 176 -4.28 -9.58 -4.57
N LYS A 177 -3.16 -9.22 -5.21
CA LYS A 177 -1.86 -9.09 -4.50
C LYS A 177 -1.92 -8.07 -3.37
N ILE A 178 -2.56 -6.94 -3.61
CA ILE A 178 -2.73 -5.88 -2.62
C ILE A 178 -3.60 -6.37 -1.46
N LEU A 179 -4.79 -6.92 -1.74
CA LEU A 179 -5.69 -7.44 -0.72
C LEU A 179 -5.06 -8.58 0.09
N LEU A 180 -4.30 -9.47 -0.55
CA LEU A 180 -3.54 -10.52 0.14
C LEU A 180 -2.49 -9.94 1.09
N GLY A 181 -1.68 -8.98 0.61
CA GLY A 181 -0.68 -8.31 1.47
C GLY A 181 -1.31 -7.62 2.67
N LEU A 182 -2.46 -6.97 2.45
CA LEU A 182 -3.21 -6.25 3.48
C LEU A 182 -3.87 -7.18 4.51
N ALA A 183 -4.39 -8.34 4.08
CA ALA A 183 -5.01 -9.33 4.96
C ALA A 183 -3.97 -10.13 5.76
N LEU A 184 -2.82 -10.44 5.15
CA LEU A 184 -1.75 -11.20 5.80
C LEU A 184 -0.91 -10.35 6.75
N ALA A 185 -0.75 -9.05 6.49
CA ALA A 185 0.06 -8.15 7.31
C ALA A 185 -0.31 -8.18 8.82
N PRO A 186 -1.59 -8.09 9.23
CA PRO A 186 -1.97 -8.26 10.64
C PRO A 186 -1.55 -9.60 11.24
N VAL A 187 -1.73 -10.69 10.49
CA VAL A 187 -1.42 -12.05 10.98
C VAL A 187 0.09 -12.21 11.19
N VAL A 188 0.88 -11.83 10.19
CA VAL A 188 2.34 -11.87 10.25
C VAL A 188 2.86 -10.94 11.35
N GLY A 189 2.29 -9.74 11.48
CA GLY A 189 2.62 -8.82 12.56
C GLY A 189 2.32 -9.40 13.95
N PHE A 190 1.12 -9.96 14.14
CA PHE A 190 0.74 -10.57 15.41
C PHE A 190 1.66 -11.73 15.79
N VAL A 191 1.88 -12.67 14.86
CA VAL A 191 2.76 -13.82 15.09
C VAL A 191 4.20 -13.37 15.33
N GLY A 192 4.72 -12.43 14.52
CA GLY A 192 6.07 -11.89 14.68
C GLY A 192 6.28 -11.23 16.04
N GLY A 193 5.35 -10.38 16.48
CA GLY A 193 5.38 -9.75 17.80
C GLY A 193 5.31 -10.78 18.94
N TYR A 194 4.46 -11.80 18.80
CA TYR A 194 4.31 -12.88 19.78
C TYR A 194 5.59 -13.70 19.90
N VAL A 195 6.12 -14.20 18.79
CA VAL A 195 7.30 -15.06 18.74
C VAL A 195 8.53 -14.33 19.25
N LEU A 196 8.74 -13.09 18.82
CA LEU A 196 9.87 -12.29 19.28
C LEU A 196 9.81 -12.06 20.79
N MET A 197 8.66 -11.67 21.31
CA MET A 197 8.48 -11.44 22.74
C MET A 197 8.63 -12.72 23.56
N LEU A 198 8.12 -13.86 23.06
CA LEU A 198 8.34 -15.17 23.69
C LEU A 198 9.83 -15.52 23.74
N GLY A 199 10.56 -15.33 22.65
CA GLY A 199 12.01 -15.53 22.60
C GLY A 199 12.75 -14.67 23.62
N LEU A 200 12.39 -13.39 23.75
CA LEU A 200 12.96 -12.49 24.75
C LEU A 200 12.66 -12.95 26.18
N TYR A 201 11.44 -13.45 26.47
CA TYR A 201 11.14 -14.02 27.77
C TYR A 201 12.02 -15.21 28.10
N TRP A 202 12.24 -16.13 27.16
CA TRP A 202 13.12 -17.27 27.37
C TRP A 202 14.58 -16.87 27.57
N LEU A 203 15.07 -15.91 26.78
CA LEU A 203 16.45 -15.44 26.84
C LEU A 203 16.76 -14.72 28.15
N PHE A 204 15.85 -13.87 28.63
CA PHE A 204 16.05 -13.04 29.81
C PHE A 204 15.36 -13.58 31.08
N ARG A 205 14.86 -14.83 31.08
CA ARG A 205 14.13 -15.42 32.23
C ARG A 205 14.92 -15.47 33.54
N ARG A 206 16.26 -15.43 33.48
CA ARG A 206 17.16 -15.45 34.65
C ARG A 206 17.74 -14.07 34.97
N THR A 207 17.34 -13.03 34.24
CA THR A 207 17.87 -11.68 34.39
C THR A 207 16.94 -10.84 35.26
N SER A 208 17.50 -9.98 36.12
CA SER A 208 16.69 -9.13 36.98
C SER A 208 15.84 -8.13 36.16
N PRO A 209 14.60 -7.81 36.59
CA PRO A 209 13.75 -6.85 35.88
C PRO A 209 14.40 -5.47 35.70
N ALA A 210 15.26 -5.05 36.65
CA ALA A 210 16.00 -3.80 36.57
C ALA A 210 17.02 -3.80 35.43
N ALA A 211 17.79 -4.88 35.30
CA ALA A 211 18.77 -5.02 34.22
C ALA A 211 18.10 -5.10 32.84
N VAL A 212 17.00 -5.85 32.73
CA VAL A 212 16.17 -5.90 31.50
C VAL A 212 15.66 -4.50 31.15
N SER A 213 15.10 -3.77 32.12
CA SER A 213 14.56 -2.42 31.85
C SER A 213 15.64 -1.44 31.39
N GLY A 214 16.83 -1.48 32.01
CA GLY A 214 17.96 -0.64 31.60
C GLY A 214 18.49 -0.95 30.19
N LEU A 215 18.63 -2.23 29.85
CA LEU A 215 19.06 -2.65 28.52
C LEU A 215 18.03 -2.29 27.44
N PHE A 216 16.78 -2.67 27.64
CA PHE A 216 15.73 -2.45 26.64
C PHE A 216 15.31 -0.99 26.53
N GLY A 217 15.56 -0.14 27.54
CA GLY A 217 15.46 1.30 27.37
C GLY A 217 16.38 1.81 26.25
N ARG A 218 17.60 1.27 26.14
CA ARG A 218 18.55 1.65 25.08
C ARG A 218 18.23 0.99 23.75
N LEU A 219 17.93 -0.31 23.76
CA LEU A 219 17.61 -1.05 22.54
C LEU A 219 16.32 -0.54 21.90
N GLN A 220 15.33 -0.10 22.70
CA GLN A 220 14.09 0.44 22.16
C GLN A 220 14.32 1.70 21.31
N MET A 221 15.29 2.55 21.65
CA MET A 221 15.63 3.70 20.80
C MET A 221 16.04 3.27 19.38
N VAL A 222 16.81 2.18 19.29
CA VAL A 222 17.25 1.62 18.00
C VAL A 222 16.11 0.96 17.25
N SER A 223 15.24 0.20 17.92
CA SER A 223 14.08 -0.41 17.25
C SER A 223 13.05 0.64 16.82
N ALA A 224 12.83 1.69 17.60
CA ALA A 224 11.96 2.81 17.22
C ALA A 224 12.53 3.56 16.01
N ALA A 225 13.86 3.76 15.95
CA ALA A 225 14.53 4.30 14.77
C ALA A 225 14.35 3.39 13.54
N ALA A 226 14.56 2.07 13.70
CA ALA A 226 14.37 1.11 12.62
C ALA A 226 12.91 1.07 12.13
N MET A 227 11.94 1.15 13.04
CA MET A 227 10.51 1.23 12.72
C MET A 227 10.18 2.51 11.95
N ALA A 228 10.70 3.67 12.37
CA ALA A 228 10.53 4.92 11.63
C ALA A 228 11.16 4.86 10.24
N PHE A 229 12.38 4.35 10.11
CA PHE A 229 13.00 4.18 8.80
C PHE A 229 12.18 3.25 7.89
N SER A 230 11.74 2.11 8.40
CA SER A 230 10.93 1.14 7.66
C SER A 230 9.56 1.70 7.28
N HIS A 231 8.97 2.53 8.15
CA HIS A 231 7.76 3.27 7.84
C HIS A 231 7.99 4.21 6.65
N GLY A 232 9.06 5.01 6.68
CA GLY A 232 9.52 5.82 5.55
C GLY A 232 9.71 5.03 4.26
N SER A 233 10.32 3.85 4.35
CA SER A 233 10.62 2.98 3.19
C SER A 233 9.37 2.45 2.51
N ASN A 234 8.25 2.32 3.20
CA ASN A 234 6.99 1.85 2.61
C ASN A 234 6.04 3.00 2.26
N ASP A 235 5.80 3.90 3.20
CA ASP A 235 4.68 4.85 3.11
C ASP A 235 4.94 5.98 2.12
N ALA A 236 6.17 6.50 2.05
CA ALA A 236 6.54 7.58 1.13
C ALA A 236 6.32 7.15 -0.32
N GLN A 237 6.57 5.86 -0.59
CA GLN A 237 6.47 5.28 -1.91
C GLN A 237 5.04 5.25 -2.45
N LYS A 238 4.01 5.31 -1.59
CA LYS A 238 2.61 5.33 -2.04
C LYS A 238 2.32 6.61 -2.82
N THR A 239 2.69 7.75 -2.25
CA THR A 239 2.58 9.06 -2.89
C THR A 239 3.48 9.16 -4.12
N MET A 240 4.71 8.62 -4.04
CA MET A 240 5.59 8.55 -5.21
C MET A 240 4.95 7.82 -6.39
N GLY A 241 4.31 6.68 -6.12
CA GLY A 241 3.61 5.87 -7.13
C GLY A 241 2.45 6.64 -7.76
N VAL A 242 1.66 7.34 -6.95
CA VAL A 242 0.53 8.17 -7.41
C VAL A 242 0.98 9.33 -8.28
N ILE A 243 2.00 10.09 -7.83
CA ILE A 243 2.50 11.23 -8.59
C ILE A 243 3.12 10.75 -9.91
N ALA A 244 3.92 9.66 -9.86
CA ALA A 244 4.47 9.06 -11.06
C ALA A 244 3.38 8.56 -12.02
N LEU A 245 2.28 8.03 -11.51
CA LEU A 245 1.12 7.62 -12.31
C LEU A 245 0.43 8.80 -12.98
N ALA A 246 0.24 9.91 -12.26
CA ALA A 246 -0.29 11.15 -12.82
C ALA A 246 0.59 11.69 -13.95
N LEU A 247 1.92 11.69 -13.74
CA LEU A 247 2.90 12.08 -14.78
C LEU A 247 2.86 11.15 -15.98
N ALA A 248 2.87 9.83 -15.75
CA ALA A 248 2.86 8.82 -16.80
C ALA A 248 1.60 8.92 -17.67
N THR A 249 0.47 9.19 -17.04
CA THR A 249 -0.83 9.35 -17.70
C THR A 249 -0.87 10.64 -18.50
N HIS A 250 -0.46 11.76 -17.91
CA HIS A 250 -0.48 13.07 -18.56
C HIS A 250 0.49 13.14 -19.77
N TYR A 251 1.72 12.66 -19.59
CA TYR A 251 2.75 12.68 -20.63
C TYR A 251 2.73 11.44 -21.55
N LYS A 252 1.76 10.54 -21.38
CA LYS A 252 1.57 9.37 -22.25
C LYS A 252 2.84 8.52 -22.39
N TRP A 253 3.50 8.23 -21.27
CA TRP A 253 4.78 7.51 -21.24
C TRP A 253 4.70 6.16 -21.96
N ALA A 254 3.60 5.42 -21.78
CA ALA A 254 3.40 4.12 -22.42
C ALA A 254 3.38 4.23 -23.95
N GLN A 255 2.68 5.23 -24.50
CA GLN A 255 2.61 5.48 -25.94
C GLN A 255 3.94 5.99 -26.49
N ALA A 256 4.72 6.70 -25.68
CA ALA A 256 6.06 7.18 -26.02
C ALA A 256 7.17 6.13 -25.84
N GLY A 257 6.85 4.91 -25.37
CA GLY A 257 7.84 3.86 -25.08
C GLY A 257 8.74 4.18 -23.88
N ILE A 258 8.34 5.12 -23.02
CA ILE A 258 9.08 5.50 -21.82
C ILE A 258 8.71 4.54 -20.68
N PRO A 259 9.69 3.87 -20.04
CA PRO A 259 9.40 2.96 -18.94
C PRO A 259 8.88 3.70 -17.71
N PHE A 260 7.98 3.08 -16.96
CA PHE A 260 7.50 3.61 -15.69
C PHE A 260 8.64 3.70 -14.68
N HIS A 261 8.96 4.91 -14.26
CA HIS A 261 10.02 5.22 -13.30
C HIS A 261 9.54 6.29 -12.33
N ILE A 262 10.23 6.40 -11.20
CA ILE A 262 9.95 7.41 -10.18
C ILE A 262 11.03 8.48 -10.28
N PRO A 263 10.72 9.71 -10.72
CA PRO A 263 11.69 10.80 -10.79
C PRO A 263 12.24 11.17 -9.41
N VAL A 264 13.50 11.57 -9.33
CA VAL A 264 14.17 11.92 -8.05
C VAL A 264 13.46 13.05 -7.31
N TRP A 265 12.92 14.04 -8.03
CA TRP A 265 12.17 15.13 -7.41
C TRP A 265 10.87 14.64 -6.74
N VAL A 266 10.25 13.57 -7.26
CA VAL A 266 9.06 12.95 -6.66
C VAL A 266 9.44 12.26 -5.35
N ILE A 267 10.61 11.62 -5.31
CA ILE A 267 11.16 10.99 -4.10
C ILE A 267 11.45 12.06 -3.04
N LEU A 268 12.15 13.13 -3.42
CA LEU A 268 12.46 14.27 -2.54
C LEU A 268 11.19 14.93 -2.00
N LEU A 269 10.21 15.18 -2.87
CA LEU A 269 8.93 15.80 -2.48
C LEU A 269 8.17 14.91 -1.49
N SER A 270 7.94 13.64 -1.83
CA SER A 270 7.17 12.72 -0.99
C SER A 270 7.88 12.44 0.35
N GLY A 271 9.20 12.26 0.32
CA GLY A 271 9.99 12.10 1.55
C GLY A 271 9.88 13.32 2.47
N THR A 272 9.97 14.53 1.91
CA THR A 272 9.88 15.78 2.68
C THR A 272 8.49 15.98 3.26
N VAL A 273 7.46 15.82 2.44
CA VAL A 273 6.07 16.05 2.83
C VAL A 273 5.64 15.04 3.90
N MET A 274 5.99 13.76 3.74
CA MET A 274 5.70 12.76 4.77
C MET A 274 6.46 13.04 6.07
N ALA A 275 7.72 13.49 6.01
CA ALA A 275 8.47 13.89 7.20
C ALA A 275 7.83 15.09 7.91
N LEU A 276 7.33 16.09 7.17
CA LEU A 276 6.58 17.23 7.72
C LEU A 276 5.26 16.79 8.38
N GLY A 277 4.52 15.89 7.75
CA GLY A 277 3.32 15.30 8.35
C GLY A 277 3.63 14.56 9.65
N THR A 278 4.71 13.76 9.64
CA THR A 278 5.20 13.05 10.84
C THR A 278 5.60 14.02 11.94
N TYR A 279 6.27 15.12 11.57
CA TYR A 279 6.68 16.17 12.49
C TYR A 279 5.49 16.86 13.19
N ALA A 280 4.33 16.95 12.52
CA ALA A 280 3.11 17.47 13.14
C ALA A 280 2.53 16.54 14.23
N GLY A 281 2.93 15.27 14.27
CA GLY A 281 2.87 14.40 15.46
C GLY A 281 1.60 13.58 15.70
N GLY A 282 0.47 13.88 15.05
CA GLY A 282 -0.70 12.98 15.06
C GLY A 282 -1.26 12.62 16.45
N TRP A 283 -1.19 13.53 17.43
CA TRP A 283 -1.31 13.18 18.86
C TRP A 283 -2.59 12.44 19.27
N ASN A 284 -3.70 12.68 18.59
CA ASN A 284 -4.94 11.94 18.84
C ASN A 284 -4.77 10.44 18.52
N VAL A 285 -4.07 10.11 17.44
CA VAL A 285 -3.77 8.73 17.03
C VAL A 285 -2.68 8.12 17.93
N VAL A 286 -1.65 8.89 18.28
CA VAL A 286 -0.57 8.47 19.20
C VAL A 286 -1.15 8.00 20.53
N ARG A 287 -2.12 8.74 21.09
CA ARG A 287 -2.79 8.36 22.34
C ARG A 287 -3.56 7.04 22.20
N THR A 288 -4.16 6.78 21.03
CA THR A 288 -4.88 5.52 20.76
C THR A 288 -3.93 4.33 20.70
N LEU A 289 -2.84 4.40 19.92
CA LEU A 289 -1.91 3.28 19.78
C LEU A 289 -1.03 3.05 21.01
N GLY A 290 -0.58 4.11 21.69
CA GLY A 290 0.43 4.00 22.75
C GLY A 290 -0.09 3.56 24.12
N VAL A 291 -1.35 3.87 24.46
CA VAL A 291 -1.86 3.64 25.83
C VAL A 291 -3.15 2.82 25.86
N ARG A 292 -3.92 2.79 24.76
CA ARG A 292 -5.26 2.17 24.77
C ARG A 292 -5.28 0.69 24.40
N ILE A 293 -4.22 0.12 23.82
CA ILE A 293 -4.21 -1.29 23.39
C ILE A 293 -3.58 -2.20 24.46
N VAL A 294 -2.32 -1.93 24.83
CA VAL A 294 -1.53 -2.71 25.81
C VAL A 294 -0.71 -1.74 26.66
N GLN A 295 -0.56 -2.01 27.96
CA GLN A 295 0.41 -1.28 28.78
C GLN A 295 1.84 -1.76 28.45
N MET A 296 2.68 -0.82 28.02
CA MET A 296 3.99 -1.14 27.46
C MET A 296 5.13 -0.84 28.43
N ARG A 297 6.10 -1.76 28.49
CA ARG A 297 7.45 -1.52 29.05
C ARG A 297 8.46 -1.49 27.91
N PRO A 298 9.70 -1.00 28.12
CA PRO A 298 10.67 -0.88 27.03
C PRO A 298 10.93 -2.17 26.24
N VAL A 299 10.96 -3.34 26.92
CA VAL A 299 11.10 -4.64 26.24
C VAL A 299 9.92 -4.97 25.33
N ASN A 300 8.69 -4.61 25.71
CA ASN A 300 7.49 -4.80 24.90
C ASN A 300 7.50 -3.89 23.66
N GLY A 301 7.91 -2.63 23.86
CA GLY A 301 8.10 -1.67 22.77
C GLY A 301 9.15 -2.15 21.78
N PHE A 302 10.32 -2.57 22.27
CA PHE A 302 11.37 -3.15 21.45
C PHE A 302 10.89 -4.35 20.63
N ALA A 303 10.17 -5.28 21.25
CA ALA A 303 9.63 -6.45 20.55
C ALA A 303 8.62 -6.04 19.46
N ALA A 304 7.68 -5.16 19.77
CA ALA A 304 6.67 -4.70 18.81
C ALA A 304 7.31 -3.97 17.61
N GLU A 305 8.21 -3.04 17.87
CA GLU A 305 8.89 -2.22 16.87
C GLU A 305 9.84 -3.04 16.01
N SER A 306 10.65 -3.93 16.60
CA SER A 306 11.58 -4.76 15.84
C SER A 306 10.87 -5.75 14.94
N ALA A 307 9.79 -6.38 15.43
CA ALA A 307 8.96 -7.26 14.61
C ALA A 307 8.29 -6.47 13.48
N ALA A 308 7.75 -5.29 13.76
CA ALA A 308 7.09 -4.45 12.76
C ALA A 308 8.09 -3.97 11.69
N ALA A 309 9.23 -3.41 12.10
CA ALA A 309 10.29 -2.98 11.20
C ALA A 309 10.75 -4.11 10.29
N SER A 310 10.97 -5.32 10.84
CA SER A 310 11.39 -6.48 10.05
C SER A 310 10.36 -6.88 8.99
N VAL A 311 9.07 -6.91 9.34
CA VAL A 311 7.98 -7.24 8.42
C VAL A 311 7.84 -6.16 7.33
N ILE A 312 7.82 -4.89 7.73
CA ILE A 312 7.64 -3.76 6.82
C ILE A 312 8.81 -3.69 5.84
N GLU A 313 10.05 -3.72 6.33
CA GLU A 313 11.24 -3.60 5.48
C GLU A 313 11.38 -4.77 4.51
N SER A 314 11.12 -6.01 4.97
CA SER A 314 11.17 -7.20 4.10
C SER A 314 10.17 -7.08 2.96
N ALA A 315 8.95 -6.66 3.26
CA ALA A 315 7.90 -6.54 2.26
C ALA A 315 8.09 -5.29 1.36
N SER A 316 8.61 -4.18 1.88
CA SER A 316 9.02 -3.00 1.10
C SER A 316 10.06 -3.38 0.04
N ARG A 317 11.08 -4.18 0.40
CA ARG A 317 12.12 -4.65 -0.55
C ARG A 317 11.58 -5.60 -1.61
N LEU A 318 10.63 -6.44 -1.23
CA LEU A 318 9.93 -7.33 -2.15
C LEU A 318 8.87 -6.61 -3.00
N GLY A 319 8.61 -5.32 -2.73
CA GLY A 319 7.62 -4.51 -3.45
C GLY A 319 6.17 -4.82 -3.07
N PHE A 320 5.92 -5.52 -1.96
CA PHE A 320 4.55 -5.74 -1.48
C PHE A 320 4.05 -4.48 -0.76
N PRO A 321 3.02 -3.78 -1.28
CA PRO A 321 2.38 -2.71 -0.52
C PRO A 321 1.64 -3.32 0.66
N LEU A 322 1.92 -2.83 1.86
CA LEU A 322 1.31 -3.29 3.09
C LEU A 322 0.80 -2.11 3.90
N SER A 323 0.03 -2.42 4.94
CA SER A 323 -0.39 -1.43 5.92
C SER A 323 0.58 -1.46 7.10
N THR A 324 1.42 -0.44 7.20
CA THR A 324 2.33 -0.25 8.35
C THR A 324 1.55 -0.13 9.66
N THR A 325 0.41 0.58 9.64
CA THR A 325 -0.56 0.68 10.75
C THR A 325 -1.06 -0.69 11.21
N HIS A 326 -1.42 -1.58 10.26
CA HIS A 326 -1.85 -2.94 10.59
C HIS A 326 -0.73 -3.74 11.22
N VAL A 327 0.48 -3.67 10.64
CA VAL A 327 1.63 -4.42 11.13
C VAL A 327 1.96 -3.99 12.57
N ILE A 328 2.17 -2.69 12.84
CA ILE A 328 2.56 -2.24 14.18
C ILE A 328 1.46 -2.47 15.22
N THR A 329 0.19 -2.21 14.87
CA THR A 329 -0.93 -2.47 15.78
C THR A 329 -0.99 -3.96 16.12
N SER A 330 -0.77 -4.83 15.12
CA SER A 330 -0.82 -6.27 15.30
C SER A 330 0.39 -6.81 16.05
N THR A 331 1.60 -6.29 15.82
CA THR A 331 2.78 -6.67 16.62
C THR A 331 2.63 -6.24 18.08
N ILE A 332 2.03 -5.07 18.36
CA ILE A 332 1.67 -4.63 19.72
C ILE A 332 0.69 -5.61 20.38
N MET A 333 -0.38 -6.02 19.66
CA MET A 333 -1.34 -7.01 20.17
C MET A 333 -0.68 -8.38 20.38
N GLY A 334 0.14 -8.82 19.43
CA GLY A 334 0.88 -10.08 19.44
C GLY A 334 1.81 -10.18 20.65
N GLN A 335 2.70 -9.21 20.83
CA GLN A 335 3.59 -9.20 22.00
C GLN A 335 2.79 -9.10 23.30
N GLY A 336 1.72 -8.29 23.34
CA GLY A 336 0.92 -8.12 24.56
C GLY A 336 0.23 -9.41 25.00
N SER A 337 -0.15 -10.25 24.04
CA SER A 337 -0.82 -11.53 24.31
C SER A 337 0.09 -12.61 24.93
N THR A 338 1.42 -12.44 24.87
CA THR A 338 2.39 -13.39 25.47
C THR A 338 2.31 -13.50 26.98
N ARG A 339 1.89 -12.43 27.67
CA ARG A 339 1.72 -12.46 29.14
C ARG A 339 0.41 -13.13 29.54
N ARG A 340 -0.69 -12.68 28.93
CA ARG A 340 -2.05 -13.22 29.03
C ARG A 340 -2.92 -12.54 27.99
N LEU A 341 -3.93 -13.25 27.47
CA LEU A 341 -4.85 -12.68 26.48
C LEU A 341 -5.58 -11.42 26.99
N SER A 342 -5.88 -11.34 28.29
CA SER A 342 -6.54 -10.16 28.90
C SER A 342 -5.64 -8.93 29.07
N ALA A 343 -4.34 -9.03 28.77
CA ALA A 343 -3.45 -7.86 28.75
C ALA A 343 -3.72 -6.95 27.55
N VAL A 344 -4.32 -7.50 26.48
CA VAL A 344 -4.77 -6.76 25.31
C VAL A 344 -6.20 -6.29 25.52
N ARG A 345 -6.45 -5.00 25.33
CA ARG A 345 -7.79 -4.41 25.40
C ARG A 345 -8.56 -4.69 24.10
N TRP A 346 -9.13 -5.89 24.00
CA TRP A 346 -9.81 -6.37 22.77
C TRP A 346 -10.96 -5.49 22.29
N GLY A 347 -11.64 -4.74 23.17
CA GLY A 347 -12.65 -3.77 22.77
C GLY A 347 -12.07 -2.65 21.88
N VAL A 348 -10.87 -2.16 22.21
CA VAL A 348 -10.16 -1.15 21.40
C VAL A 348 -9.65 -1.79 20.11
N ALA A 349 -9.04 -2.98 20.19
CA ALA A 349 -8.57 -3.71 19.02
C ALA A 349 -9.71 -3.97 18.01
N ARG A 350 -10.89 -4.37 18.50
CA ARG A 350 -12.08 -4.55 17.67
C ARG A 350 -12.50 -3.26 16.97
N GLY A 351 -12.50 -2.13 17.68
CA GLY A 351 -12.82 -0.82 17.09
C GLY A 351 -11.84 -0.43 15.98
N ILE A 352 -10.56 -0.73 16.16
CA ILE A 352 -9.51 -0.50 15.16
C ILE A 352 -9.74 -1.39 13.92
N VAL A 353 -9.97 -2.69 14.09
CA VAL A 353 -10.26 -3.62 12.98
C VAL A 353 -11.53 -3.21 12.22
N ILE A 354 -12.57 -2.74 12.92
CA ILE A 354 -13.78 -2.21 12.27
C ILE A 354 -13.43 -1.00 11.40
N ALA A 355 -12.63 -0.06 11.91
CA ALA A 355 -12.19 1.10 11.13
C ALA A 355 -11.42 0.68 9.87
N TRP A 356 -10.60 -0.37 9.95
CA TRP A 356 -9.89 -0.93 8.81
C TRP A 356 -10.83 -1.49 7.75
N ILE A 357 -11.83 -2.27 8.16
CA ILE A 357 -12.82 -2.84 7.24
C ILE A 357 -13.67 -1.74 6.59
N VAL A 358 -14.13 -0.76 7.38
CA VAL A 358 -14.97 0.36 6.89
C VAL A 358 -14.22 1.29 5.93
N THR A 359 -12.90 1.36 6.03
CA THR A 359 -12.07 2.18 5.12
C THR A 359 -12.28 1.81 3.66
N PHE A 360 -12.39 0.52 3.34
CA PHE A 360 -12.58 0.05 1.95
C PHE A 360 -13.86 0.57 1.29
N PRO A 361 -15.07 0.25 1.80
CA PRO A 361 -16.30 0.72 1.17
C PRO A 361 -16.40 2.25 1.19
N PHE A 362 -15.95 2.90 2.27
CA PHE A 362 -16.02 4.36 2.36
C PHE A 362 -15.16 5.03 1.28
N CYS A 363 -13.88 4.68 1.19
CA CYS A 363 -12.98 5.26 0.19
C CYS A 363 -13.38 4.88 -1.24
N ALA A 364 -13.83 3.65 -1.49
CA ALA A 364 -14.27 3.24 -2.81
C ALA A 364 -15.50 4.03 -3.28
N LEU A 365 -16.51 4.18 -2.41
CA LEU A 365 -17.70 4.97 -2.73
C LEU A 365 -17.38 6.45 -2.90
N LEU A 366 -16.51 7.00 -2.03
CA LEU A 366 -16.08 8.39 -2.14
C LEU A 366 -15.27 8.64 -3.42
N GLY A 367 -14.36 7.73 -3.79
CA GLY A 367 -13.58 7.80 -5.04
C GLY A 367 -14.48 7.75 -6.27
N ALA A 368 -15.45 6.84 -6.30
CA ALA A 368 -16.44 6.77 -7.36
C ALA A 368 -17.31 8.04 -7.44
N GLY A 369 -17.73 8.58 -6.29
CA GLY A 369 -18.52 9.80 -6.22
C GLY A 369 -17.75 11.04 -6.68
N LEU A 370 -16.50 11.20 -6.24
CA LEU A 370 -15.62 12.29 -6.67
C LEU A 370 -15.29 12.21 -8.16
N PHE A 371 -15.09 11.01 -8.70
CA PHE A 371 -14.89 10.83 -10.14
C PHE A 371 -16.10 11.35 -10.92
N LYS A 372 -17.30 10.88 -10.59
CA LYS A 372 -18.54 11.34 -11.25
C LYS A 372 -18.74 12.85 -11.14
N LEU A 373 -18.39 13.44 -10.00
CA LEU A 373 -18.47 14.87 -9.81
C LEU A 373 -17.50 15.61 -10.75
N LEU A 374 -16.24 15.16 -10.83
CA LEU A 374 -15.24 15.78 -11.70
C LEU A 374 -15.59 15.62 -13.18
N ASP A 375 -16.06 14.44 -13.59
CA ASP A 375 -16.49 14.13 -14.97
C ASP A 375 -17.68 14.98 -15.44
N ILE A 376 -18.52 15.46 -14.52
CA ILE A 376 -19.60 16.42 -14.84
C ILE A 376 -19.06 17.85 -14.98
N LEU A 377 -18.02 18.20 -14.23
CA LEU A 377 -17.50 19.56 -14.12
C LEU A 377 -16.44 19.90 -15.18
N ILE A 378 -15.75 18.89 -15.73
CA ILE A 378 -14.55 19.00 -16.56
C ILE A 378 -14.75 18.20 -17.84
#